data_AF-A0A973TDL8-F1
#
_entry.id   AF-A0A973TDL8-F1
#
_cell.length_a   1.000
_cell.length_b   1.000
_cell.length_c   1.000
_cell.angle_alpha   90.00
_cell.angle_beta   90.00
_cell.angle_gamma   90.00
#
_symmetry.space_group_name_H-M   'P 1'
#
loop_
_entity.id
_entity.type
_entity.pdbx_description
1 polymer ?
#
loop_
_entity_poly.entity_id
_entity_poly.type
_entity_poly.pdbx_seq_one_letter_code
_entity_poly.pdbx_strand_id
1 'polypeptide(L)'
;AGNVVDLAQRRRPAWRVPVYALAASLLVLAASLWLRNTGGPVRVQDDGRLVATGELARALDVALASAPQPRARTAVGLSFRAQDGHVCRSFTRGALAGLACREGDAWAIAVLSHAAAQTGEVRQAGSALPPEVQAAIDARMQGDAFNATQERAARAAHWR
;
A
#
# COMPACT_ATOMS: atom_id res chain seq x y z
N ALA A 1 40.14 -63.95 -43.55
CA ALA A 1 40.02 -62.53 -43.20
C ALA A 1 38.54 -62.21 -43.01
N GLY A 2 38.17 -61.53 -41.92
CA GLY A 2 36.81 -61.01 -41.73
C GLY A 2 36.24 -61.27 -40.35
N ASN A 3 36.75 -60.59 -39.33
CA ASN A 3 36.00 -60.34 -38.11
C ASN A 3 36.06 -58.83 -37.88
N VAL A 4 34.94 -58.14 -38.06
CA VAL A 4 34.78 -56.75 -37.63
C VAL A 4 33.64 -56.77 -36.63
N VAL A 5 34.00 -56.69 -35.36
CA VAL A 5 33.05 -56.46 -34.27
C VAL A 5 32.95 -54.95 -34.12
N ASP A 6 31.80 -54.38 -34.48
CA ASP A 6 31.52 -52.97 -34.28
C ASP A 6 30.80 -52.79 -32.93
N LEU A 7 31.53 -52.31 -31.92
CA LEU A 7 30.99 -52.02 -30.59
C LEU A 7 31.55 -50.69 -30.06
N ALA A 8 31.02 -49.57 -30.56
CA ALA A 8 31.13 -48.26 -29.94
C ALA A 8 30.14 -47.32 -30.65
N GLN A 9 29.24 -46.56 -30.03
CA GLN A 9 29.09 -46.06 -28.68
C GLN A 9 27.62 -45.64 -28.55
N ARG A 10 26.87 -46.17 -27.58
CA ARG A 10 25.62 -45.52 -27.17
C ARG A 10 25.97 -44.26 -26.37
N ARG A 11 25.99 -43.10 -27.03
CA ARG A 11 25.96 -41.80 -26.33
C ARG A 11 24.66 -41.69 -25.56
N ARG A 12 24.71 -41.84 -24.23
CA ARG A 12 23.58 -41.51 -23.37
C ARG A 12 23.45 -39.98 -23.34
N PRO A 13 22.30 -39.39 -23.69
CA PRO A 13 22.14 -37.95 -23.59
C PRO A 13 22.16 -37.56 -22.11
N ALA A 14 23.06 -36.63 -21.78
CA ALA A 14 23.23 -36.06 -20.46
C ALA A 14 22.05 -35.14 -20.12
N TRP A 15 20.89 -35.73 -19.85
CA TRP A 15 19.79 -35.05 -19.17
C TRP A 15 19.91 -35.31 -17.66
N ARG A 16 20.99 -34.78 -17.08
CA ARG A 16 21.05 -34.49 -15.65
C ARG A 16 21.00 -32.98 -15.51
N VAL A 17 19.81 -32.41 -15.72
CA VAL A 17 19.54 -31.09 -15.16
C VAL A 17 19.78 -31.25 -13.65
N PRO A 18 20.73 -30.52 -13.04
CA PRO A 18 21.00 -30.68 -11.62
C PRO A 18 19.75 -30.24 -10.88
N VAL A 19 19.19 -31.13 -10.06
CA VAL A 19 17.99 -30.91 -9.22
C VAL A 19 18.07 -29.58 -8.44
N TYR A 20 19.29 -29.10 -8.18
CA TYR A 20 19.60 -27.79 -7.59
C TYR A 20 19.04 -26.58 -8.36
N ALA A 21 18.99 -26.61 -9.70
CA ALA A 21 18.45 -25.51 -10.50
C ALA A 21 16.92 -25.39 -10.34
N LEU A 22 16.23 -26.53 -10.25
CA LEU A 22 14.79 -26.56 -9.97
C LEU A 22 14.49 -26.08 -8.55
N ALA A 23 15.23 -26.56 -7.55
CA ALA A 23 15.08 -26.13 -6.17
C ALA A 23 15.30 -24.60 -6.00
N ALA A 24 16.34 -24.04 -6.63
CA ALA A 24 16.59 -22.59 -6.60
C ALA A 24 15.45 -21.79 -7.25
N SER A 25 14.91 -22.27 -8.39
CA SER A 25 13.78 -21.61 -9.05
C SER A 25 12.50 -21.61 -8.21
N LEU A 26 12.25 -22.69 -7.46
CA LEU A 26 11.11 -22.79 -6.54
C LEU A 26 11.27 -21.89 -5.32
N LEU A 27 12.48 -21.75 -4.79
CA LEU A 27 12.77 -20.83 -3.69
C LEU A 27 12.61 -19.37 -4.12
N VAL A 28 13.11 -19.00 -5.30
CA VAL A 28 12.89 -17.65 -5.88
C VAL A 28 11.41 -17.40 -6.14
N LEU A 29 10.69 -18.38 -6.68
CA LEU A 29 9.25 -18.28 -6.90
C LEU A 29 8.49 -18.12 -5.59
N ALA A 30 8.78 -18.94 -4.57
CA ALA A 30 8.17 -18.86 -3.25
C ALA A 30 8.47 -17.53 -2.56
N ALA A 31 9.72 -17.06 -2.60
CA ALA A 31 10.10 -15.75 -2.10
C ALA A 31 9.37 -14.62 -2.85
N SER A 32 9.26 -14.72 -4.18
CA SER A 32 8.54 -13.73 -4.99
C SER A 32 7.03 -13.71 -4.70
N LEU A 33 6.41 -14.88 -4.50
CA LEU A 33 5.00 -15.01 -4.12
C LEU A 33 4.77 -14.45 -2.73
N TRP A 34 5.69 -14.72 -1.80
CA TRP A 34 5.63 -14.21 -0.43
C TRP A 34 5.79 -12.68 -0.39
N LEU A 35 6.73 -12.12 -1.18
CA LEU A 35 6.88 -10.67 -1.35
C LEU A 35 5.67 -10.02 -2.04
N ARG A 36 4.97 -10.75 -2.92
CA ARG A 36 3.74 -10.27 -3.57
C ARG A 36 2.51 -10.41 -2.68
N ASN A 37 2.55 -11.29 -1.68
CA ASN A 37 1.47 -11.52 -0.72
C ASN A 37 1.57 -10.59 0.51
N THR A 38 2.13 -9.39 0.34
CA THR A 38 1.88 -8.31 1.30
C THR A 38 0.38 -8.03 1.23
N GLY A 39 -0.35 -8.26 2.32
CA GLY A 39 -1.80 -8.10 2.40
C GLY A 39 -2.30 -6.76 1.83
N GLY A 40 -3.59 -6.70 1.53
CA GLY A 40 -4.23 -5.50 0.98
C GLY A 40 -3.98 -4.24 1.83
N PRO A 41 -4.16 -3.03 1.27
CA PRO A 41 -3.88 -1.77 1.97
C PRO A 41 -4.70 -1.58 3.26
N VAL A 42 -5.75 -2.39 3.43
CA VAL A 42 -6.64 -2.42 4.60
C VAL A 42 -6.80 -3.87 5.03
N ARG A 43 -6.80 -4.13 6.34
CA ARG A 43 -7.21 -5.42 6.93
C ARG A 43 -8.38 -5.21 7.88
N VAL A 44 -9.17 -6.25 8.06
CA VAL A 44 -10.14 -6.34 9.15
C VAL A 44 -9.41 -6.84 10.39
N GLN A 45 -9.63 -6.21 11.53
CA GLN A 45 -9.17 -6.67 12.84
C GLN A 45 -10.19 -7.62 13.49
N ASP A 46 -9.80 -8.28 14.57
CA ASP A 46 -10.67 -9.24 15.28
C ASP A 46 -11.93 -8.58 15.85
N ASP A 47 -11.88 -7.27 16.14
CA ASP A 47 -12.99 -6.44 16.57
C ASP A 47 -13.87 -5.91 15.42
N GLY A 48 -13.62 -6.36 14.19
CA GLY A 48 -14.33 -5.94 12.98
C GLY A 48 -13.90 -4.59 12.41
N ARG A 49 -12.97 -3.86 13.06
CA ARG A 49 -12.49 -2.56 12.56
C ARG A 49 -11.59 -2.74 11.34
N LEU A 50 -11.76 -1.86 10.36
CA LEU A 50 -10.85 -1.74 9.23
C LEU A 50 -9.64 -0.91 9.64
N VAL A 51 -8.43 -1.42 9.44
CA VAL A 51 -7.19 -0.67 9.70
C VAL A 51 -6.28 -0.66 8.48
N ALA A 52 -5.62 0.46 8.25
CA ALA A 52 -4.59 0.56 7.22
C ALA A 52 -3.43 -0.37 7.53
N THR A 53 -2.83 -0.97 6.51
CA THR A 53 -1.63 -1.80 6.65
C THR A 53 -0.59 -1.50 5.56
N GLY A 54 0.61 -2.06 5.75
CA GLY A 54 1.70 -1.98 4.78
C GLY A 54 2.01 -0.54 4.35
N GLU A 55 2.07 -0.35 3.03
CA GLU A 55 2.40 0.95 2.44
C GLU A 55 1.36 2.05 2.74
N LEU A 56 0.08 1.72 2.96
CA LEU A 56 -0.93 2.73 3.32
C LEU A 56 -0.68 3.25 4.73
N ALA A 57 -0.50 2.36 5.71
CA ALA A 57 -0.19 2.76 7.09
C ALA A 57 1.09 3.60 7.14
N ARG A 58 2.15 3.14 6.46
CA ARG A 58 3.42 3.88 6.38
C ARG A 58 3.24 5.26 5.76
N ALA A 59 2.48 5.38 4.67
CA ALA A 59 2.24 6.67 4.02
C ALA A 59 1.47 7.62 4.95
N LEU A 60 0.47 7.12 5.68
CA LEU A 60 -0.26 7.89 6.68
C LEU A 60 0.65 8.36 7.83
N ASP A 61 1.67 7.57 8.18
CA ASP A 61 2.65 7.95 9.21
C ASP A 61 3.66 9.01 8.76
N VAL A 62 4.13 8.99 7.52
CA VAL A 62 5.32 9.77 7.12
C VAL A 62 5.05 10.88 6.11
N ALA A 63 4.08 10.68 5.20
CA ALA A 63 3.77 11.65 4.15
C ALA A 63 3.10 12.87 4.76
N LEU A 64 3.37 14.05 4.20
CA LEU A 64 2.73 15.31 4.61
C LEU A 64 1.79 15.75 3.48
N ALA A 65 0.56 16.09 3.83
CA ALA A 65 -0.37 16.78 2.93
C ALA A 65 0.23 18.10 2.43
N SER A 66 0.97 18.80 3.29
CA SER A 66 1.62 20.06 2.94
C SER A 66 2.82 19.92 2.01
N ALA A 67 3.31 18.70 1.76
CA ALA A 67 4.45 18.44 0.87
C ALA A 67 4.21 17.17 0.04
N PRO A 68 3.27 17.22 -0.93
CA PRO A 68 2.91 16.06 -1.73
C PRO A 68 4.09 15.55 -2.56
N GLN A 69 4.24 14.23 -2.63
CA GLN A 69 5.25 13.59 -3.47
C GLN A 69 4.61 13.14 -4.80
N PRO A 70 5.02 13.68 -5.96
CA PRO A 70 4.34 13.45 -7.24
C PRO A 70 4.25 11.99 -7.71
N ARG A 71 5.08 11.09 -7.17
CA ARG A 71 5.15 9.66 -7.54
C ARG A 71 4.83 8.71 -6.38
N ALA A 72 4.29 9.22 -5.28
CA ALA A 72 3.88 8.36 -4.18
C ALA A 72 2.67 7.51 -4.59
N ARG A 73 2.69 6.22 -4.22
CA ARG A 73 1.55 5.31 -4.45
C ARG A 73 0.30 5.70 -3.68
N THR A 74 0.49 6.33 -2.53
CA THR A 74 -0.56 6.90 -1.69
C THR A 74 -0.30 8.40 -1.58
N ALA A 75 -1.30 9.22 -1.92
CA ALA A 75 -1.27 10.65 -1.66
C ALA A 75 -2.14 10.94 -0.43
N VAL A 76 -1.62 11.74 0.50
CA VAL A 76 -2.38 12.25 1.65
C VAL A 76 -2.89 13.65 1.30
N GLY A 77 -4.18 13.89 1.49
CA GLY A 77 -4.86 15.11 1.05
C GLY A 77 -5.02 16.15 2.17
N LEU A 78 -5.73 15.79 3.24
CA LEU A 78 -5.98 16.63 4.39
C LEU A 78 -5.58 15.91 5.68
N SER A 79 -5.13 16.68 6.65
CA SER A 79 -4.78 16.23 8.00
C SER A 79 -5.47 17.17 8.97
N PHE A 80 -6.25 16.68 9.91
CA PHE A 80 -7.01 17.53 10.83
C PHE A 80 -7.25 16.83 12.17
N ARG A 81 -7.65 17.60 13.17
CA ARG A 81 -8.10 17.08 14.46
C ARG A 81 -9.61 16.85 14.40
N ALA A 82 -10.04 15.64 14.73
CA ALA A 82 -11.46 15.31 14.81
C ALA A 82 -12.05 15.74 16.16
N GLN A 83 -13.38 15.79 16.24
CA GLN A 83 -14.13 16.16 17.44
C GLN A 83 -13.85 15.26 18.65
N ASP A 84 -13.44 14.02 18.42
CA ASP A 84 -13.02 13.05 19.44
C ASP A 84 -11.54 13.23 19.88
N GLY A 85 -10.84 14.22 19.31
CA GLY A 85 -9.45 14.54 19.58
C GLY A 85 -8.44 13.75 18.75
N HIS A 86 -8.86 12.72 18.02
CA HIS A 86 -7.98 11.92 17.17
C HIS A 86 -7.53 12.72 15.94
N VAL A 87 -6.32 12.44 15.45
CA VAL A 87 -5.86 12.99 14.17
C VAL A 87 -6.43 12.14 13.04
N CYS A 88 -7.19 12.75 12.13
CA CYS A 88 -7.70 12.09 10.93
C CYS A 88 -7.00 12.61 9.67
N ARG A 89 -6.78 11.71 8.71
CA ARG A 89 -6.06 11.97 7.46
C ARG A 89 -6.82 11.39 6.28
N SER A 90 -7.09 12.21 5.26
CA SER A 90 -7.68 11.74 4.01
C SER A 90 -6.60 11.26 3.04
N PHE A 91 -6.89 10.25 2.24
CA PHE A 91 -5.91 9.69 1.32
C PHE A 91 -6.54 9.25 0.00
N THR A 92 -5.71 9.15 -1.03
CA THR A 92 -5.99 8.47 -2.29
C THR A 92 -4.89 7.47 -2.63
N ARG A 93 -5.25 6.32 -3.19
CA ARG A 93 -4.33 5.25 -3.60
C ARG A 93 -4.94 4.48 -4.77
N GLY A 94 -4.42 4.70 -5.98
CA GLY A 94 -4.98 4.11 -7.19
C GLY A 94 -6.45 4.51 -7.35
N ALA A 95 -7.35 3.53 -7.46
CA ALA A 95 -8.81 3.74 -7.54
C ALA A 95 -9.50 3.78 -6.17
N LEU A 96 -8.76 3.95 -5.06
CA LEU A 96 -9.33 4.06 -3.72
C LEU A 96 -9.10 5.46 -3.14
N ALA A 97 -10.05 5.94 -2.37
CA ALA A 97 -9.93 7.09 -1.50
C ALA A 97 -10.56 6.78 -0.13
N GLY A 98 -10.12 7.45 0.92
CA GLY A 98 -10.68 7.22 2.24
C GLY A 98 -10.26 8.24 3.28
N LEU A 99 -10.80 8.04 4.48
CA LEU A 99 -10.48 8.79 5.69
C LEU A 99 -10.00 7.79 6.74
N ALA A 100 -8.82 8.03 7.30
CA ALA A 100 -8.25 7.22 8.37
C ALA A 100 -8.00 8.08 9.61
N CYS A 101 -8.34 7.58 10.80
CA CYS A 101 -8.13 8.26 12.07
C CYS A 101 -7.13 7.50 12.94
N ARG A 102 -6.28 8.23 13.67
CA ARG A 102 -5.24 7.65 14.52
C ARG A 102 -5.84 7.11 15.80
N GLU A 103 -5.86 5.79 15.96
CA GLU A 103 -6.36 5.10 17.15
C GLU A 103 -5.23 4.24 17.72
N GLY A 104 -4.63 4.71 18.82
CA GLY A 104 -3.42 4.10 19.37
C GLY A 104 -2.27 4.14 18.37
N ASP A 105 -1.76 2.96 18.00
CA ASP A 105 -0.68 2.81 17.02
C ASP A 105 -1.17 2.42 15.61
N ALA A 106 -2.49 2.37 15.40
CA ALA A 106 -3.11 2.02 14.13
C ALA A 106 -3.84 3.20 13.49
N TRP A 107 -3.99 3.13 12.18
CA TRP A 107 -4.85 4.01 11.39
C TRP A 107 -6.16 3.29 11.10
N ALA A 108 -7.22 3.60 11.87
CA ALA A 108 -8.55 3.05 11.66
C ALA A 108 -9.23 3.73 10.46
N ILE A 109 -9.75 2.94 9.53
CA ILE A 109 -10.42 3.43 8.33
C ILE A 109 -11.87 3.77 8.69
N ALA A 110 -12.19 5.06 8.73
CA ALA A 110 -13.53 5.55 9.02
C ALA A 110 -14.45 5.44 7.79
N VAL A 111 -13.92 5.74 6.60
CA VAL A 111 -14.60 5.59 5.32
C VAL A 111 -13.60 5.17 4.25
N LEU A 112 -14.01 4.25 3.39
CA LEU A 112 -13.28 3.83 2.20
C LEU A 112 -14.23 3.81 1.02
N SER A 113 -13.81 4.38 -0.10
CA SER A 113 -14.58 4.36 -1.33
C SER A 113 -13.70 4.25 -2.57
N HIS A 114 -14.34 3.90 -3.68
CA HIS A 114 -13.74 3.97 -4.99
C HIS A 114 -13.62 5.42 -5.44
N ALA A 115 -12.40 5.84 -5.77
CA ALA A 115 -12.17 7.08 -6.48
C ALA A 115 -12.40 6.85 -7.97
N ALA A 116 -13.17 7.71 -8.63
CA ALA A 116 -13.32 7.65 -10.08
C ALA A 116 -11.95 7.74 -10.76
N ALA A 117 -11.71 6.89 -11.76
CA ALA A 117 -10.49 6.95 -12.55
C ALA A 117 -10.45 8.29 -13.29
N GLN A 118 -9.43 9.11 -13.02
CA GLN A 118 -9.24 10.38 -13.73
C GLN A 118 -8.75 10.09 -15.16
N THR A 119 -9.67 10.12 -16.12
CA THR A 119 -9.37 10.09 -17.55
C THR A 119 -9.09 11.53 -18.03
N GLY A 120 -7.81 11.93 -18.08
CA GLY A 120 -7.39 13.16 -18.77
C GLY A 120 -6.73 14.23 -17.90
N GLU A 121 -5.85 15.00 -18.54
CA GLU A 121 -5.01 16.06 -17.99
C GLU A 121 -5.81 17.17 -17.30
N VAL A 122 -6.03 17.08 -15.99
CA VAL A 122 -5.71 18.14 -15.01
C VAL A 122 -5.59 17.46 -13.64
N ARG A 123 -4.37 17.35 -13.11
CA ARG A 123 -4.14 16.99 -11.71
C ARG A 123 -4.35 18.22 -10.85
N GLN A 124 -5.61 18.58 -10.57
CA GLN A 124 -5.89 19.49 -9.46
C GLN A 124 -5.48 18.76 -8.17
N ALA A 125 -4.60 19.37 -7.40
CA ALA A 125 -4.07 18.80 -6.17
C ALA A 125 -5.22 18.55 -5.18
N GLY A 126 -5.51 17.28 -4.87
CA GLY A 126 -6.32 16.88 -3.72
C GLY A 126 -7.85 16.98 -3.81
N SER A 127 -8.45 17.38 -4.94
CA SER A 127 -9.84 17.94 -4.92
C SER A 127 -10.96 17.16 -5.61
N ALA A 128 -10.91 15.83 -5.64
CA ALA A 128 -12.16 15.07 -5.79
C ALA A 128 -12.11 13.82 -4.94
N LEU A 129 -11.99 14.01 -3.62
CA LEU A 129 -12.39 12.95 -2.69
C LEU A 129 -13.84 12.58 -3.01
N PRO A 130 -14.22 11.29 -3.00
CA PRO A 130 -15.61 10.91 -3.20
C PRO A 130 -16.54 11.61 -2.18
N PRO A 131 -17.80 11.91 -2.52
CA PRO A 131 -18.73 12.64 -1.66
C PRO A 131 -18.83 12.06 -0.24
N GLU A 132 -18.82 10.74 -0.11
CA GLU A 132 -18.84 10.01 1.14
C GLU A 132 -17.59 10.25 2.01
N VAL A 133 -16.42 10.45 1.39
CA VAL A 133 -15.20 10.82 2.11
C VAL A 133 -15.25 12.29 2.54
N GLN A 134 -15.79 13.18 1.70
CA GLN A 134 -15.98 14.59 2.04
C GLN A 134 -16.96 14.74 3.22
N ALA A 135 -18.13 14.10 3.15
CA ALA A 135 -19.11 14.10 4.23
C ALA A 135 -18.54 13.54 5.55
N ALA A 136 -17.69 12.51 5.48
CA ALA A 136 -17.05 11.97 6.67
C ALA A 136 -16.01 12.91 7.29
N ILE A 137 -15.34 13.73 6.47
CA ILE A 137 -14.45 14.79 6.92
C ILE A 137 -15.27 15.89 7.61
N ASP A 138 -16.28 16.42 6.94
CA ASP A 138 -17.13 17.50 7.46
C ASP A 138 -17.80 17.11 8.79
N ALA A 139 -18.28 15.86 8.90
CA ALA A 139 -18.92 15.36 10.11
C ALA A 139 -17.96 15.19 11.30
N ARG A 140 -16.64 15.11 11.07
CA ARG A 140 -15.64 14.84 12.12
C ARG A 140 -14.73 16.02 12.40
N MET A 141 -14.49 16.89 11.43
CA MET A 141 -13.49 17.94 11.51
C MET A 141 -13.82 18.92 12.64
N GLN A 142 -12.81 19.20 13.47
CA GLN A 142 -12.86 20.23 14.49
C GLN A 142 -11.92 21.37 14.09
N GLY A 143 -12.51 22.50 13.68
CA GLY A 143 -11.76 23.67 13.21
C GLY A 143 -11.14 23.44 11.82
N ASP A 144 -9.98 24.01 11.59
CA ASP A 144 -9.31 23.98 10.29
C ASP A 144 -8.43 22.74 10.09
N ALA A 145 -8.15 22.42 8.84
CA ALA A 145 -7.09 21.47 8.49
C ALA A 145 -5.73 21.98 8.98
N PHE A 146 -4.84 21.04 9.31
CA PHE A 146 -3.48 21.34 9.74
C PHE A 146 -2.73 22.08 8.65
N ASN A 147 -2.14 23.21 9.04
CA ASN A 147 -1.11 23.85 8.23
C ASN A 147 0.18 23.02 8.26
N ALA A 148 1.15 23.41 7.43
CA ALA A 148 2.41 22.69 7.29
C ALA A 148 3.20 22.54 8.62
N THR A 149 3.12 23.52 9.52
CA THR A 149 3.82 23.48 10.81
C THR A 149 3.12 22.51 11.77
N GLN A 150 1.80 22.62 11.88
CA GLN A 150 0.97 21.72 12.69
C GLN A 150 1.12 20.26 12.23
N GLU A 151 1.14 20.03 10.91
CA GLU A 151 1.28 18.68 10.37
C GLU A 151 2.65 18.06 10.69
N ARG A 152 3.74 18.83 10.57
CA ARG A 152 5.08 18.36 10.95
C ARG A 152 5.19 18.09 12.45
N ALA A 153 4.60 18.95 13.28
CA ALA A 153 4.56 18.77 14.73
C ALA A 153 3.78 17.50 15.11
N ALA A 154 2.60 17.30 14.53
CA ALA A 154 1.80 16.10 14.74
C ALA A 154 2.56 14.83 14.30
N ARG A 155 3.26 14.87 13.16
CA ARG A 155 4.12 13.75 12.73
C ARG A 155 5.22 13.44 13.75
N ALA A 156 5.91 14.49 14.24
CA ALA A 156 6.96 14.32 15.24
C ALA A 156 6.42 13.77 16.57
N ALA A 157 5.17 14.06 16.90
CA ALA A 157 4.44 13.50 18.04
C ALA A 157 3.77 12.15 17.75
N HIS A 158 4.10 11.47 16.64
CA HIS A 158 3.49 10.21 16.22
C HIS A 158 1.96 10.27 16.09
N TRP A 159 1.44 11.43 15.69
CA TRP A 159 0.03 11.69 15.42
C TRP A 159 -0.88 11.57 16.66
N ARG A 160 -0.32 11.81 17.85
CA ARG A 160 -1.03 11.86 19.13
C ARG A 160 -1.60 13.25 19.44
#